data_AF-A0A1Y2LID5-F1
#
_entry.id   AF-A0A1Y2LID5-F1
#
_cell.length_a   1.000
_cell.length_b   1.000
_cell.length_c   1.000
_cell.angle_alpha   90.00
_cell.angle_beta   90.00
_cell.angle_gamma   90.00
#
_symmetry.space_group_name_H-M   'P 1'
#
loop_
_entity.id
_entity.type
_entity.pdbx_description
1 polymer ?
#
loop_
_entity_poly.entity_id
_entity_poly.type
_entity_poly.pdbx_seq_one_letter_code
_entity_poly.pdbx_strand_id
1 'polypeptide(L)'
;MAARDASSSYTWHEMTFCSRWTAGRCAILCIGASSSFKGLLKDALVRLEAALLPAEPYSLHLPIVEAIITMHDSSVWHVRDIVRSVEKDRSLPADRSKDFVMMHEGARHAVHSFETLSVTVETVEAMQQHIALLADRSRQASGSEPEALLQTRTQMAFQARMLRSLLLRSQSNKERLQNEIALAYNMIAQRDSQVMTGLGEAAKLDSGAMKTIAVVTMAFLPPTFLSAIFSMSFFNYTPNPSITGWSVSSDFWMYWVCAVPLTCLTLAVWHWRQRTGGALVGISIARPAETEANSRSEKLP
;
A
#
# COMPACT_ATOMS: atom_id res chain seq x y z
N MET A 1 6.19 34.00 8.67
CA MET A 1 7.21 33.03 9.11
C MET A 1 6.74 31.68 8.62
N ALA A 2 7.20 31.27 7.43
CA ALA A 2 6.60 30.21 6.63
C ALA A 2 7.45 28.94 6.74
N ALA A 3 6.89 27.90 7.35
CA ALA A 3 7.36 26.53 7.14
C ALA A 3 6.77 26.09 5.79
N ARG A 4 7.63 26.02 4.77
CA ARG A 4 7.31 25.42 3.47
C ARG A 4 7.49 23.92 3.61
N ASP A 5 6.40 23.21 3.89
CA ASP A 5 6.32 21.77 3.66
C ASP A 5 6.23 21.53 2.15
N ALA A 6 7.17 20.76 1.62
CA ALA A 6 7.21 20.34 0.23
C ALA A 6 6.22 19.19 -0.04
N SER A 7 4.95 19.37 0.34
CA SER A 7 3.84 18.56 -0.18
C SER A 7 3.45 19.16 -1.54
N SER A 8 3.42 18.36 -2.60
CA SER A 8 3.01 18.79 -3.95
C SER A 8 1.78 19.71 -3.91
N SER A 9 1.97 21.00 -4.18
CA SER A 9 0.90 21.98 -4.13
C SER A 9 -0.09 21.70 -5.27
N TYR A 10 -1.24 21.10 -4.95
CA TYR A 10 -2.35 20.98 -5.89
C TYR A 10 -3.36 22.10 -5.63
N THR A 11 -4.08 22.49 -6.67
CA THR A 11 -5.14 23.50 -6.58
C THR A 11 -6.39 22.99 -7.24
N TRP A 12 -7.50 22.98 -6.49
CA TRP A 12 -8.82 22.71 -7.05
C TRP A 12 -9.37 23.96 -7.72
N HIS A 13 -9.96 23.79 -8.90
CA HIS A 13 -10.66 24.86 -9.60
C HIS A 13 -12.12 24.47 -9.75
N GLU A 14 -12.97 25.11 -8.97
CA GLU A 14 -14.42 25.01 -9.13
C GLU A 14 -14.89 26.13 -10.06
N MET A 15 -15.46 25.76 -11.20
CA MET A 15 -15.92 26.68 -12.23
C MET A 15 -17.31 26.28 -12.70
N THR A 16 -18.17 27.27 -12.90
CA THR A 16 -19.54 27.05 -13.38
C THR A 16 -19.78 27.85 -14.65
N PHE A 17 -20.39 27.20 -15.64
CA PHE A 17 -20.68 27.79 -16.95
C PHE A 17 -22.19 27.77 -17.19
N CYS A 18 -22.78 28.95 -17.38
CA CYS A 18 -24.18 29.10 -17.74
C CYS A 18 -24.28 29.70 -19.13
N SER A 19 -24.76 28.92 -20.10
CA SER A 19 -24.93 29.39 -21.48
C SER A 19 -26.37 29.79 -21.77
N ARG A 20 -26.55 30.95 -22.39
CA ARG A 20 -27.83 31.39 -22.95
C ARG A 20 -27.64 31.72 -24.43
N TRP A 21 -28.50 31.12 -25.26
CA TRP A 21 -28.56 31.37 -26.68
C TRP A 21 -29.96 31.89 -27.06
N THR A 22 -29.98 32.90 -27.93
CA THR A 22 -31.17 33.52 -28.52
C THR A 22 -30.90 33.82 -29.99
N ALA A 23 -31.94 34.02 -30.81
CA ALA A 23 -31.77 34.38 -32.22
C ALA A 23 -30.88 35.63 -32.36
N GLY A 24 -29.64 35.43 -32.79
CA GLY A 24 -28.64 36.49 -32.99
C GLY A 24 -27.78 36.87 -31.79
N ARG A 25 -27.91 36.24 -30.61
CA ARG A 25 -27.02 36.46 -29.46
C ARG A 25 -26.73 35.18 -28.69
N CYS A 26 -25.45 34.90 -28.48
CA CYS A 26 -24.97 33.87 -27.57
C CYS A 26 -24.14 34.52 -26.46
N ALA A 27 -24.38 34.11 -25.22
CA ALA A 27 -23.60 34.56 -24.07
C ALA A 27 -23.36 33.39 -23.11
N ILE A 28 -22.15 33.31 -22.57
CA ILE A 28 -21.79 32.34 -21.53
C ILE A 28 -21.28 33.11 -20.32
N LEU A 29 -21.92 32.89 -19.18
CA LEU A 29 -21.48 33.38 -17.88
C LEU A 29 -20.53 32.35 -17.25
N CYS A 30 -19.29 32.76 -17.01
CA CYS A 30 -18.27 31.95 -16.34
C CYS A 30 -18.11 32.43 -14.89
N ILE A 31 -18.53 31.61 -13.93
CA ILE A 31 -18.42 31.89 -12.49
C ILE A 31 -17.25 31.09 -11.92
N GLY A 32 -16.43 31.70 -11.05
CA GLY A 32 -15.28 31.02 -10.43
C GLY A 32 -14.06 30.84 -11.35
N ALA A 33 -14.06 31.45 -12.54
CA ALA A 33 -12.98 31.29 -13.51
C ALA A 33 -11.60 31.71 -12.95
N SER A 34 -10.68 30.75 -12.85
CA SER A 34 -9.31 30.97 -12.37
C SER A 34 -8.49 31.85 -13.33
N SER A 35 -7.40 32.45 -12.83
CA SER A 35 -6.49 33.25 -13.67
C SER A 35 -5.88 32.43 -14.80
N SER A 36 -5.46 31.19 -14.51
CA SER A 36 -4.95 30.24 -15.49
C SER A 36 -5.99 29.94 -16.57
N PHE A 37 -7.24 29.65 -16.18
CA PHE A 37 -8.33 29.39 -17.13
C PHE A 37 -8.61 30.62 -18.01
N LYS A 38 -8.65 31.83 -17.43
CA LYS A 38 -8.86 33.07 -18.20
C LYS A 38 -7.78 33.28 -19.26
N GLY A 39 -6.52 32.98 -18.96
CA GLY A 39 -5.43 33.05 -19.93
C GLY A 39 -5.62 32.08 -21.08
N LEU A 40 -5.90 30.81 -20.76
CA LEU A 40 -6.16 29.77 -21.75
C LEU A 40 -7.39 30.05 -22.61
N LEU A 41 -8.47 30.57 -22.02
CA LEU A 41 -9.69 30.92 -22.75
C LEU A 41 -9.45 32.07 -23.73
N LYS A 42 -8.69 33.10 -23.33
CA LYS A 42 -8.32 34.20 -24.23
C LYS A 42 -7.53 33.70 -25.43
N ASP A 43 -6.56 32.82 -25.19
CA ASP A 43 -5.77 32.21 -26.26
C ASP A 43 -6.64 31.34 -27.18
N ALA A 44 -7.51 30.51 -26.62
CA ALA A 44 -8.45 29.69 -27.39
C ALA A 44 -9.42 30.53 -28.23
N LEU A 45 -9.90 31.67 -27.71
CA LEU A 45 -10.76 32.60 -28.45
C LEU A 45 -10.04 33.19 -29.67
N VAL A 46 -8.77 33.60 -29.51
CA VAL A 46 -7.96 34.11 -30.63
C VAL A 46 -7.69 33.01 -31.66
N ARG A 47 -7.35 31.79 -31.21
CA ARG A 47 -7.09 30.66 -32.11
C ARG A 47 -8.32 30.23 -32.91
N LEU A 48 -9.51 30.32 -32.32
CA LEU A 48 -10.76 29.88 -32.92
C LEU A 48 -11.58 31.03 -33.52
N GLU A 49 -11.10 32.27 -33.50
CA GLU A 49 -11.84 33.46 -33.93
C GLU A 49 -12.42 33.31 -35.35
N ALA A 50 -11.63 32.82 -36.29
CA ALA A 50 -12.05 32.61 -37.67
C ALA A 50 -13.13 31.52 -37.83
N ALA A 51 -13.26 30.62 -36.85
CA ALA A 51 -14.24 29.53 -36.83
C ALA A 51 -15.48 29.85 -35.98
N LEU A 52 -15.47 30.97 -35.24
CA LEU A 52 -16.52 31.35 -34.32
C LEU A 52 -17.57 32.21 -35.02
N LEU A 53 -18.72 31.61 -35.33
CA LEU A 53 -19.93 32.34 -35.70
C LEU A 53 -20.80 32.53 -34.45
N PRO A 54 -20.82 33.73 -33.82
CA PRO A 54 -21.35 33.93 -32.46
C PRO A 54 -22.87 33.69 -32.32
N ALA A 55 -23.58 33.55 -33.44
CA ALA A 55 -25.02 33.34 -33.45
C ALA A 55 -25.41 31.86 -33.42
N GLU A 56 -24.47 30.92 -33.64
CA GLU A 56 -24.77 29.50 -33.69
C GLU A 56 -24.75 28.83 -32.30
N PRO A 57 -25.59 27.81 -32.07
CA PRO A 57 -25.59 27.06 -30.83
C PRO A 57 -24.25 26.36 -30.63
N TYR A 58 -23.76 26.32 -29.39
CA TYR A 58 -22.48 25.71 -28.99
C TYR A 58 -21.19 26.34 -29.54
N SER A 59 -21.25 27.34 -30.42
CA SER A 59 -20.08 28.05 -30.96
C SER A 59 -19.13 28.54 -29.84
N LEU A 60 -19.67 29.25 -28.84
CA LEU A 60 -18.90 29.77 -27.70
C LEU A 60 -18.43 28.67 -26.73
N HIS A 61 -18.95 27.45 -26.80
CA HIS A 61 -18.48 26.34 -25.97
C HIS A 61 -17.18 25.74 -26.50
N LEU A 62 -16.89 25.85 -27.82
CA LEU A 62 -15.65 25.35 -28.42
C LEU A 62 -14.37 25.90 -27.75
N PRO A 63 -14.20 27.23 -27.57
CA PRO A 63 -13.01 27.77 -26.89
C PRO A 63 -12.98 27.46 -25.39
N ILE A 64 -14.15 27.26 -24.74
CA ILE A 64 -14.22 26.82 -23.34
C ILE A 64 -13.71 25.39 -23.21
N VAL A 65 -14.19 24.48 -24.06
CA VAL A 65 -13.76 23.08 -24.08
C VAL A 65 -12.27 22.99 -24.43
N GLU A 66 -11.77 23.82 -25.36
CA GLU A 66 -10.34 23.91 -25.69
C GLU A 66 -9.48 24.28 -24.46
N ALA A 67 -9.91 25.26 -23.67
CA ALA A 67 -9.22 25.66 -22.45
C ALA A 67 -9.28 24.54 -21.39
N ILE A 68 -10.42 23.86 -21.24
CA ILE A 68 -10.59 22.72 -20.33
C ILE A 68 -9.68 21.56 -20.73
N ILE A 69 -9.61 21.23 -22.02
CA ILE A 69 -8.72 20.20 -22.56
C ILE A 69 -7.27 20.50 -22.16
N THR A 70 -6.83 21.75 -22.30
CA THR A 70 -5.45 22.14 -21.97
C THR A 70 -5.17 21.99 -20.47
N MET A 71 -6.13 22.32 -19.60
CA MET A 71 -6.01 22.11 -18.15
C MET A 71 -5.97 20.63 -17.77
N HIS A 72 -6.81 19.81 -18.41
CA HIS A 72 -6.83 18.36 -18.19
C HIS A 72 -5.58 17.68 -18.71
N ASP A 73 -5.07 18.08 -19.87
CA ASP A 73 -3.79 17.61 -20.40
C ASP A 73 -2.69 17.85 -19.36
N SER A 74 -2.53 19.10 -18.91
CA SER A 74 -1.55 19.43 -17.86
C SER A 74 -1.72 18.58 -16.60
N SER A 75 -2.95 18.39 -16.11
CA SER A 75 -3.23 17.59 -14.92
C SER A 75 -2.82 16.12 -15.10
N VAL A 76 -3.15 15.52 -16.25
CA VAL A 76 -2.79 14.14 -16.61
C VAL A 76 -1.27 13.97 -16.72
N TRP A 77 -0.55 14.97 -17.26
CA TRP A 77 0.91 14.95 -17.33
C TRP A 77 1.57 15.05 -15.96
N HIS A 78 1.06 15.89 -15.06
CA HIS A 78 1.58 15.98 -13.69
C HIS A 78 1.40 14.65 -12.94
N VAL A 79 0.23 14.01 -13.04
CA VAL A 79 0.01 12.68 -12.45
C VAL A 79 1.00 11.67 -13.03
N ARG A 80 1.20 11.66 -14.35
CA ARG A 80 2.19 10.78 -15.00
C ARG A 80 3.60 10.99 -14.43
N ASP A 81 3.99 12.23 -14.18
CA ASP A 81 5.33 12.55 -13.68
C ASP A 81 5.53 12.03 -12.26
N ILE A 82 4.50 12.08 -11.41
CA ILE A 82 4.49 11.42 -10.09
C ILE A 82 4.67 9.91 -10.27
N VAL A 83 3.89 9.26 -11.14
CA VAL A 83 4.04 7.82 -11.41
C VAL A 83 5.45 7.49 -11.86
N ARG A 84 6.03 8.29 -12.76
CA ARG A 84 7.41 8.07 -13.24
C ARG A 84 8.45 8.28 -12.16
N SER A 85 8.25 9.19 -11.21
CA SER A 85 9.15 9.33 -10.06
C SER A 85 9.14 8.08 -9.20
N VAL A 86 7.96 7.50 -8.96
CA VAL A 86 7.80 6.25 -8.19
C VAL A 86 8.42 5.06 -8.92
N GLU A 87 8.18 4.90 -10.23
CA GLU A 87 8.74 3.78 -11.01
C GLU A 87 10.27 3.79 -11.11
N LYS A 88 10.86 4.99 -11.10
CA LYS A 88 12.31 5.21 -11.19
C LYS A 88 13.00 5.06 -9.85
N ASP A 89 12.33 5.48 -8.77
CA ASP A 89 12.88 5.33 -7.44
C ASP A 89 12.63 3.92 -6.90
N ARG A 90 13.55 3.02 -7.24
CA ARG A 90 13.57 1.64 -6.75
C ARG A 90 14.48 1.47 -5.54
N SER A 91 15.00 2.57 -4.99
CA SER A 91 15.85 2.50 -3.82
C SER A 91 14.99 2.12 -2.62
N LEU A 92 15.46 1.15 -1.83
CA LEU A 92 14.76 0.73 -0.61
C LEU A 92 14.76 1.93 0.35
N PRO A 93 13.60 2.55 0.63
CA PRO A 93 13.60 3.88 1.20
C PRO A 93 14.06 3.84 2.65
N ALA A 94 15.02 4.71 2.97
CA ALA A 94 15.51 4.92 4.33
C ALA A 94 14.40 5.45 5.26
N ASP A 95 13.40 6.14 4.71
CA ASP A 95 12.20 6.64 5.39
C ASP A 95 10.92 6.12 4.70
N ARG A 96 10.64 4.82 4.90
CA ARG A 96 9.48 4.12 4.33
C ARG A 96 8.19 4.92 4.44
N SER A 97 7.96 5.62 5.55
CA SER A 97 6.66 6.26 5.83
C SER A 97 6.28 7.36 4.84
N LYS A 98 7.23 8.21 4.45
CA LYS A 98 6.94 9.38 3.61
C LYS A 98 6.68 9.01 2.16
N ASP A 99 7.39 8.01 1.64
CA ASP A 99 7.23 7.58 0.26
C ASP A 99 5.87 6.93 0.03
N PHE A 100 5.35 6.15 1.00
CA PHE A 100 3.97 5.63 0.93
C PHE A 100 2.93 6.72 0.97
N VAL A 101 3.12 7.76 1.81
CA VAL A 101 2.21 8.90 1.83
C VAL A 101 2.20 9.59 0.47
N MET A 102 3.37 9.80 -0.16
CA MET A 102 3.45 10.41 -1.49
C MET A 102 2.79 9.54 -2.57
N MET A 103 3.03 8.22 -2.55
CA MET A 103 2.39 7.29 -3.48
C MET A 103 0.86 7.28 -3.30
N HIS A 104 0.39 7.30 -2.05
CA HIS A 104 -1.03 7.31 -1.73
C HIS A 104 -1.71 8.61 -2.16
N GLU A 105 -1.10 9.77 -1.86
CA GLU A 105 -1.59 11.07 -2.32
C GLU A 105 -1.61 11.14 -3.85
N GLY A 106 -0.54 10.65 -4.51
CA GLY A 106 -0.49 10.52 -5.96
C GLY A 106 -1.66 9.67 -6.51
N ALA A 107 -1.98 8.56 -5.86
CA ALA A 107 -3.09 7.70 -6.27
C ALA A 107 -4.45 8.38 -6.09
N ARG A 108 -4.65 9.11 -4.99
CA ARG A 108 -5.86 9.91 -4.75
C ARG A 108 -6.06 10.95 -5.87
N HIS A 109 -5.00 11.66 -6.24
CA HIS A 109 -5.04 12.63 -7.34
C HIS A 109 -5.26 11.98 -8.71
N ALA A 110 -4.65 10.82 -8.97
CA ALA A 110 -4.86 10.07 -10.21
C ALA A 110 -6.32 9.60 -10.37
N VAL A 111 -6.93 9.12 -9.28
CA VAL A 111 -8.34 8.71 -9.26
C VAL A 111 -9.24 9.91 -9.55
N HIS A 112 -9.05 11.03 -8.87
CA HIS A 112 -9.87 12.21 -9.09
C HIS A 112 -9.69 12.82 -10.49
N SER A 113 -8.45 12.85 -11.00
CA SER A 113 -8.18 13.30 -12.38
C SER A 113 -8.90 12.41 -13.39
N PHE A 114 -8.95 11.09 -13.17
CA PHE A 114 -9.67 10.16 -14.03
C PHE A 114 -11.18 10.37 -13.95
N GLU A 115 -11.74 10.49 -12.74
CA GLU A 115 -13.17 10.69 -12.51
C GLU A 115 -13.68 11.99 -13.16
N THR A 116 -13.03 13.11 -12.87
CA THR A 116 -13.42 14.42 -13.43
C THR A 116 -13.28 14.47 -14.95
N LEU A 117 -12.25 13.82 -15.51
CA LEU A 117 -12.08 13.71 -16.94
C LEU A 117 -13.15 12.80 -17.58
N SER A 118 -13.58 11.73 -16.91
CA SER A 118 -14.68 10.87 -17.37
C SER A 118 -15.98 11.67 -17.49
N VAL A 119 -16.33 12.42 -16.45
CA VAL A 119 -17.52 13.28 -16.46
C VAL A 119 -17.40 14.37 -17.55
N THR A 120 -16.20 14.90 -17.77
CA THR A 120 -15.95 15.89 -18.84
C THR A 120 -16.18 15.27 -20.22
N VAL A 121 -15.68 14.07 -20.47
CA VAL A 121 -15.88 13.33 -21.72
C VAL A 121 -17.37 13.08 -21.97
N GLU A 122 -18.10 12.56 -20.99
CA GLU A 122 -19.55 12.31 -21.08
C GLU A 122 -20.33 13.59 -21.38
N THR A 123 -19.97 14.70 -20.72
CA THR A 123 -20.60 16.01 -20.91
C THR A 123 -20.39 16.54 -22.33
N VAL A 124 -19.16 16.49 -22.84
CA VAL A 124 -18.83 16.96 -24.19
C VAL A 124 -19.46 16.06 -25.27
N GLU A 125 -19.56 14.76 -25.02
CA GLU A 125 -20.26 13.83 -25.91
C GLU A 125 -21.77 14.07 -25.94
N ALA A 126 -22.39 14.37 -24.80
CA ALA A 126 -23.80 14.75 -24.76
C ALA A 126 -24.05 16.04 -25.55
N MET A 127 -23.15 17.03 -25.43
CA MET A 127 -23.20 18.23 -26.26
C MET A 127 -23.03 17.91 -27.75
N GLN A 128 -22.09 17.03 -28.11
CA GLN A 128 -21.89 16.58 -29.50
C GLN A 128 -23.15 15.90 -30.07
N GLN A 129 -23.80 15.05 -29.28
CA GLN A 129 -25.06 14.39 -29.66
C GLN A 129 -26.17 15.42 -29.86
N HIS A 130 -26.28 16.42 -28.98
CA HIS A 130 -27.28 17.46 -29.13
C HIS A 130 -27.03 18.34 -30.37
N ILE A 131 -25.77 18.67 -30.67
CA ILE A 131 -25.41 19.35 -31.93
C ILE A 131 -25.85 18.52 -33.14
N ALA A 132 -25.68 17.20 -33.12
CA ALA A 132 -26.13 16.33 -34.19
C ALA A 132 -27.66 16.36 -34.37
N LEU A 133 -28.41 16.34 -33.26
CA LEU A 133 -29.88 16.47 -33.29
C LEU A 133 -30.34 17.81 -33.87
N LEU A 134 -29.66 18.91 -33.53
CA LEU A 134 -29.96 20.24 -34.09
C LEU A 134 -29.67 20.28 -35.60
N ALA A 135 -28.58 19.65 -36.05
CA ALA A 135 -28.25 19.55 -37.46
C ALA A 135 -29.31 18.77 -38.25
N ASP A 136 -29.84 17.68 -37.68
CA ASP A 136 -30.88 16.89 -38.33
C ASP A 136 -32.21 17.65 -38.40
N ARG A 137 -32.58 18.41 -37.35
CA ARG A 137 -33.76 19.30 -37.39
C ARG A 137 -33.59 20.41 -38.43
N SER A 138 -32.42 21.02 -38.52
CA SER A 138 -32.15 22.07 -39.52
C SER A 138 -32.25 21.52 -40.95
N ARG A 139 -31.73 20.32 -41.19
CA ARG A 139 -31.83 19.63 -42.49
C ARG A 139 -33.27 19.34 -42.87
N GLN A 140 -34.10 18.91 -41.91
CA GLN A 140 -35.53 18.69 -42.16
C GLN A 140 -36.28 19.98 -42.49
N ALA A 141 -35.94 21.10 -41.84
CA ALA A 141 -36.64 22.38 -42.03
C ALA A 141 -36.21 23.13 -43.31
N SER A 142 -34.93 23.09 -43.68
CA SER A 142 -34.35 23.94 -44.73
C SER A 142 -33.72 23.17 -45.89
N GLY A 143 -33.70 21.83 -45.85
CA GLY A 143 -33.12 20.97 -46.89
C GLY A 143 -31.59 20.91 -46.90
N SER A 144 -30.89 21.74 -46.12
CA SER A 144 -29.43 21.76 -46.01
C SER A 144 -28.97 22.02 -44.56
N GLU A 145 -27.74 21.61 -44.24
CA GLU A 145 -27.11 21.94 -42.96
C GLU A 145 -26.34 23.26 -43.10
N PRO A 146 -26.49 24.23 -42.17
CA PRO A 146 -25.64 25.42 -42.14
C PRO A 146 -24.16 25.02 -42.01
N GLU A 147 -23.29 25.61 -42.84
CA GLU A 147 -21.83 25.36 -42.81
C GLU A 147 -21.23 25.58 -41.41
N ALA A 148 -21.73 26.59 -40.71
CA ALA A 148 -21.33 26.93 -39.34
C ALA A 148 -21.62 25.82 -38.32
N LEU A 149 -22.76 25.13 -38.49
CA LEU A 149 -23.16 24.02 -37.64
C LEU A 149 -22.31 22.78 -37.92
N LEU A 150 -22.00 22.54 -39.20
CA LEU A 150 -21.09 21.47 -39.62
C LEU A 150 -19.68 21.68 -39.03
N GLN A 151 -19.18 22.92 -39.07
CA GLN A 151 -17.90 23.29 -38.48
C GLN A 151 -17.90 23.07 -36.96
N THR A 152 -18.95 23.53 -36.28
CA THR A 152 -19.13 23.34 -34.82
C THR A 152 -19.18 21.86 -34.45
N ARG A 153 -19.93 21.05 -35.20
CA ARG A 153 -20.03 19.60 -35.01
C ARG A 153 -18.68 18.91 -35.19
N THR A 154 -17.93 19.29 -36.22
CA THR A 154 -16.62 18.70 -36.53
C THR A 154 -15.60 19.04 -35.45
N GLN A 155 -15.54 20.31 -35.03
CA GLN A 155 -14.65 20.76 -33.97
C GLN A 155 -14.98 20.09 -32.62
N MET A 156 -16.26 20.02 -32.26
CA MET A 156 -16.70 19.37 -31.02
C MET A 156 -16.37 17.87 -31.03
N ALA A 157 -16.54 17.19 -32.17
CA ALA A 157 -16.17 15.78 -32.33
C ALA A 157 -14.66 15.57 -32.19
N PHE A 158 -13.84 16.48 -32.70
CA PHE A 158 -12.39 16.46 -32.53
C PHE A 158 -12.00 16.64 -31.04
N GLN A 159 -12.58 17.62 -30.36
CA GLN A 159 -12.34 17.88 -28.94
C GLN A 159 -12.78 16.70 -28.05
N ALA A 160 -13.94 16.08 -28.33
CA ALA A 160 -14.40 14.87 -27.64
C ALA A 160 -13.40 13.70 -27.79
N ARG A 161 -12.84 13.51 -28.99
CA ARG A 161 -11.82 12.48 -29.23
C ARG A 161 -10.52 12.77 -28.46
N MET A 162 -10.12 14.03 -28.38
CA MET A 162 -8.94 14.43 -27.61
C MET A 162 -9.13 14.14 -26.11
N LEU A 163 -10.29 14.50 -25.55
CA LEU A 163 -10.63 14.19 -24.16
C LEU A 163 -10.66 12.68 -23.90
N ARG A 164 -11.21 11.87 -24.81
CA ARG A 164 -11.15 10.39 -24.71
C ARG A 164 -9.71 9.88 -24.69
N SER A 165 -8.83 10.45 -25.52
CA SER A 165 -7.41 10.07 -25.51
C SER A 165 -6.76 10.38 -24.15
N LEU A 166 -7.04 11.55 -23.59
CA LEU A 166 -6.57 11.93 -22.25
C LEU A 166 -7.16 11.02 -21.17
N LEU A 167 -8.43 10.62 -21.28
CA LEU A 167 -9.10 9.72 -20.33
C LEU A 167 -8.40 8.37 -20.26
N LEU A 168 -8.11 7.78 -21.41
CA LEU A 168 -7.38 6.50 -21.50
C LEU A 168 -5.96 6.62 -20.91
N ARG A 169 -5.29 7.76 -21.12
CA ARG A 169 -3.97 8.03 -20.49
C ARG A 169 -4.08 8.16 -18.97
N SER A 170 -5.11 8.86 -18.48
CA SER A 170 -5.38 9.00 -17.05
C SER A 170 -5.67 7.64 -16.41
N GLN A 171 -6.45 6.79 -17.09
CA GLN A 171 -6.71 5.42 -16.65
C GLN A 171 -5.42 4.61 -16.53
N SER A 172 -4.58 4.64 -17.57
CA SER A 172 -3.29 3.94 -17.57
C SER A 172 -2.37 4.44 -16.43
N ASN A 173 -2.30 5.75 -16.20
CA ASN A 173 -1.51 6.29 -15.09
C ASN A 173 -2.04 5.83 -13.73
N LYS A 174 -3.38 5.83 -13.53
CA LYS A 174 -4.02 5.33 -12.32
C LYS A 174 -3.69 3.85 -12.08
N GLU A 175 -3.85 3.00 -13.09
CA GLU A 175 -3.56 1.56 -12.99
C GLU A 175 -2.07 1.29 -12.72
N ARG A 176 -1.17 2.01 -13.39
CA ARG A 176 0.27 1.91 -13.14
C ARG A 176 0.63 2.26 -11.71
N LEU A 177 0.09 3.36 -11.18
CA LEU A 177 0.36 3.75 -9.79
C LEU A 177 -0.18 2.74 -8.77
N GLN A 178 -1.37 2.18 -9.02
CA GLN A 178 -1.94 1.13 -8.20
C GLN A 178 -1.07 -0.13 -8.18
N ASN A 179 -0.51 -0.51 -9.33
CA ASN A 179 0.41 -1.64 -9.44
C ASN A 179 1.72 -1.40 -8.66
N GLU A 180 2.28 -0.19 -8.74
CA GLU A 180 3.49 0.16 -7.97
C GLU A 180 3.23 0.13 -6.45
N ILE A 181 2.08 0.63 -5.99
CA ILE A 181 1.69 0.56 -4.58
C ILE A 181 1.59 -0.90 -4.13
N ALA A 182 0.94 -1.76 -4.92
CA ALA A 182 0.82 -3.19 -4.61
C ALA A 182 2.19 -3.89 -4.57
N LEU A 183 3.08 -3.56 -5.51
CA LEU A 183 4.45 -4.07 -5.53
C LEU A 183 5.22 -3.66 -4.26
N ALA A 184 5.12 -2.40 -3.86
CA ALA A 184 5.77 -1.88 -2.67
C ALA A 184 5.30 -2.61 -1.38
N TYR A 185 3.99 -2.88 -1.26
CA TYR A 185 3.46 -3.67 -0.14
C TYR A 185 3.99 -5.11 -0.13
N ASN A 186 4.03 -5.77 -1.29
CA ASN A 186 4.56 -7.13 -1.39
C ASN A 186 6.05 -7.21 -1.02
N MET A 187 6.85 -6.23 -1.46
CA MET A 187 8.27 -6.13 -1.09
C MET A 187 8.46 -5.97 0.42
N ILE A 188 7.61 -5.18 1.08
CA ILE A 188 7.64 -5.03 2.54
C ILE A 188 7.29 -6.35 3.22
N ALA A 189 6.18 -6.97 2.85
CA ALA A 189 5.75 -8.22 3.46
C ALA A 189 6.82 -9.32 3.32
N GLN A 190 7.49 -9.39 2.16
CA GLN A 190 8.61 -10.29 1.94
C GLN A 190 9.80 -9.98 2.84
N ARG A 191 10.15 -8.70 3.00
CA ARG A 191 11.27 -8.30 3.87
C ARG A 191 10.97 -8.56 5.34
N ASP A 192 9.77 -8.24 5.82
CA ASP A 192 9.36 -8.49 7.19
C ASP A 192 9.32 -10.00 7.48
N SER A 193 8.89 -10.81 6.51
CA SER A 193 8.99 -12.27 6.58
C SER A 193 10.44 -12.74 6.70
N GLN A 194 11.36 -12.20 5.90
CA GLN A 194 12.79 -12.52 5.99
C GLN A 194 13.37 -12.14 7.35
N VAL A 195 13.07 -10.94 7.86
CA VAL A 195 13.51 -10.47 9.18
C VAL A 195 12.97 -11.39 10.28
N MET A 196 11.69 -11.76 10.21
CA MET A 196 11.07 -12.68 11.17
C MET A 196 11.69 -14.07 11.11
N THR A 197 12.02 -14.59 9.92
CA THR A 197 12.71 -15.88 9.79
C THR A 197 14.12 -15.83 10.37
N GLY A 198 14.88 -14.75 10.12
CA GLY A 198 16.21 -14.56 10.70
C GLY A 198 16.16 -14.42 12.23
N LEU A 199 15.17 -13.70 12.76
CA LEU A 199 14.94 -13.61 14.19
C LEU A 199 14.57 -14.96 14.80
N GLY A 200 13.74 -15.76 14.11
CA GLY A 200 13.40 -17.11 14.52
C GLY A 200 14.59 -18.07 14.52
N GLU A 201 15.48 -17.95 13.54
CA GLU A 201 16.73 -18.71 13.49
C GLU A 201 17.68 -18.32 14.64
N ALA A 202 17.88 -17.01 14.85
CA ALA A 202 18.67 -16.51 15.96
C ALA A 202 18.10 -16.96 17.32
N ALA A 203 16.78 -16.90 17.50
CA ALA A 203 16.11 -17.38 18.71
C ALA A 203 16.23 -18.91 18.89
N LYS A 204 16.26 -19.69 17.80
CA LYS A 204 16.48 -21.14 17.85
C LYS A 204 17.91 -21.47 18.29
N LEU A 205 18.90 -20.73 17.81
CA LEU A 205 20.30 -20.87 18.24
C LEU A 205 20.45 -20.51 19.72
N ASP A 206 19.85 -19.39 20.15
CA ASP A 206 19.84 -18.97 21.56
C ASP A 206 19.15 -20.01 22.46
N SER A 207 18.01 -20.57 22.03
CA SER A 207 17.35 -21.68 22.71
C SER A 207 18.23 -22.92 22.81
N GLY A 208 19.05 -23.19 21.80
CA GLY A 208 20.04 -24.28 21.82
C GLY A 208 21.12 -24.04 22.88
N ALA A 209 21.67 -22.84 22.94
CA ALA A 209 22.65 -22.45 23.96
C ALA A 209 22.05 -22.54 25.38
N MET A 210 20.83 -22.04 25.57
CA MET A 210 20.11 -22.12 26.85
C MET A 210 19.88 -23.57 27.29
N LYS A 211 19.53 -24.46 26.36
CA LYS A 211 19.40 -25.90 26.65
C LYS A 211 20.73 -26.50 27.09
N THR A 212 21.84 -26.16 26.45
CA THR A 212 23.18 -26.65 26.83
C THR A 212 23.54 -26.22 28.26
N ILE A 213 23.35 -24.94 28.60
CA ILE A 213 23.60 -24.44 29.95
C ILE A 213 22.74 -25.20 30.98
N ALA A 214 21.44 -25.38 30.69
CA ALA A 214 20.55 -26.13 31.56
C ALA A 214 21.04 -27.58 31.78
N VAL A 215 21.46 -28.27 30.71
CA VAL A 215 22.01 -29.64 30.81
C VAL A 215 23.26 -29.68 31.68
N VAL A 216 24.19 -28.73 31.49
CA VAL A 216 25.39 -28.61 32.32
C VAL A 216 25.00 -28.41 33.79
N THR A 217 24.10 -27.48 34.11
CA THR A 217 23.68 -27.26 35.49
C THR A 217 23.02 -28.49 36.13
N MET A 218 22.17 -29.22 35.41
CA MET A 218 21.54 -30.45 35.92
C MET A 218 22.52 -31.59 36.17
N ALA A 219 23.64 -31.63 35.45
CA ALA A 219 24.71 -32.62 35.65
C ALA A 219 25.59 -32.29 36.87
N PHE A 220 25.88 -31.01 37.12
CA PHE A 220 26.76 -30.59 38.21
C PHE A 220 26.06 -30.35 39.55
N LEU A 221 24.77 -30.00 39.54
CA LEU A 221 24.04 -29.62 40.76
C LEU A 221 23.87 -30.79 41.76
N PRO A 222 23.48 -32.02 41.36
CA PRO A 222 23.32 -33.12 42.32
C PRO A 222 24.62 -33.58 43.00
N PRO A 223 25.74 -33.78 42.28
CA PRO A 223 27.03 -34.09 42.90
C PRO A 223 27.54 -32.98 43.84
N THR A 224 27.35 -31.71 43.47
CA THR A 224 27.78 -30.57 44.30
C THR A 224 26.99 -30.50 45.61
N PHE A 225 25.67 -30.74 45.57
CA PHE A 225 24.84 -30.80 46.77
C PHE A 225 25.26 -31.94 47.71
N LEU A 226 25.47 -33.14 47.15
CA LEU A 226 25.94 -34.28 47.93
C LEU A 226 27.34 -34.04 48.48
N SER A 227 28.24 -33.42 47.71
CA SER A 227 29.56 -33.02 48.17
C SER A 227 29.48 -32.09 49.38
N ALA A 228 28.58 -31.11 49.39
CA ALA A 228 28.38 -30.21 50.54
C ALA A 228 27.87 -30.96 51.80
N ILE A 229 26.88 -31.83 51.65
CA ILE A 229 26.35 -32.66 52.76
C ILE A 229 27.45 -33.58 53.32
N PHE A 230 28.13 -34.29 52.44
CA PHE A 230 29.14 -35.28 52.79
C PHE A 230 30.45 -34.64 53.26
N SER A 231 30.75 -33.42 52.85
CA SER A 231 31.88 -32.63 53.36
C SER A 231 31.74 -32.28 54.84
N MET A 232 30.52 -32.28 55.41
CA MET A 232 30.34 -32.06 56.85
C MET A 232 30.42 -33.36 57.67
N SER A 233 30.12 -34.52 57.08
CA SER A 233 30.06 -35.80 57.82
C SER A 233 31.30 -36.70 57.66
N PHE A 234 32.01 -36.68 56.52
CA PHE A 234 33.10 -37.65 56.27
C PHE A 234 34.48 -37.24 56.77
N PHE A 235 34.66 -36.02 57.27
CA PHE A 235 35.91 -35.57 57.91
C PHE A 235 35.94 -35.84 59.42
N ASN A 236 35.42 -36.98 59.89
CA ASN A 236 35.66 -37.40 61.27
C ASN A 236 37.02 -38.12 61.33
N TYR A 237 38.07 -37.32 61.53
CA TYR A 237 39.47 -37.73 61.60
C TYR A 237 39.78 -38.32 62.99
N THR A 238 39.96 -39.63 63.09
CA THR A 238 40.59 -40.27 64.27
C THR A 238 42.07 -40.51 63.96
N PRO A 239 43.00 -39.68 64.48
CA PRO A 239 44.43 -39.88 64.25
C PRO A 239 44.91 -41.15 64.95
N ASN A 240 45.44 -42.10 64.18
CA ASN A 240 46.26 -43.19 64.72
C ASN A 240 47.74 -42.75 64.67
N PRO A 241 48.56 -42.88 65.74
CA PRO A 241 49.82 -42.15 65.86
C PRO A 241 51.00 -42.65 65.00
N SER A 242 50.80 -43.54 64.01
CA SER A 242 51.92 -44.25 63.38
C SER A 242 51.98 -44.24 61.85
N ILE A 243 51.20 -43.42 61.13
CA ILE A 243 51.28 -43.36 59.66
C ILE A 243 51.30 -41.91 59.16
N THR A 244 52.46 -41.47 58.70
CA THR A 244 52.66 -40.20 57.98
C THR A 244 52.30 -40.39 56.51
N GLY A 245 51.04 -40.22 56.16
CA GLY A 245 50.56 -40.21 54.78
C GLY A 245 49.16 -39.64 54.70
N TRP A 246 48.88 -38.82 53.68
CA TRP A 246 47.56 -38.26 53.43
C TRP A 246 46.53 -39.38 53.18
N SER A 247 45.77 -39.79 54.21
CA SER A 247 44.80 -40.88 54.11
C SER A 247 43.40 -40.34 53.84
N VAL A 248 42.84 -40.67 52.67
CA VAL A 248 41.43 -40.47 52.34
C VAL A 248 40.59 -41.51 53.10
N SER A 249 39.44 -41.10 53.66
CA SER A 249 38.53 -42.01 54.38
C SER A 249 38.08 -43.18 53.49
N SER A 250 38.00 -44.39 54.04
CA SER A 250 37.57 -45.62 53.33
C SER A 250 36.15 -45.55 52.78
N ASP A 251 35.32 -44.63 53.30
CA ASP A 251 33.91 -44.51 52.93
C ASP A 251 33.66 -43.56 51.74
N PHE A 252 34.73 -43.08 51.10
CA PHE A 252 34.64 -42.23 49.90
C PHE A 252 33.82 -42.87 48.75
N TRP A 253 33.71 -44.20 48.73
CA TRP A 253 32.88 -44.91 47.74
C TRP A 253 31.38 -44.59 47.88
N MET A 254 30.90 -44.26 49.08
CA MET A 254 29.48 -43.95 49.33
C MET A 254 29.02 -42.67 48.60
N TYR A 255 29.93 -41.71 48.39
CA TYR A 255 29.67 -40.53 47.57
C TYR A 255 29.27 -40.92 46.14
N TRP A 256 30.02 -41.82 45.50
CA TRP A 256 29.76 -42.26 44.13
C TRP A 256 28.46 -43.05 44.00
N VAL A 257 28.15 -43.87 45.01
CA VAL A 257 26.90 -44.65 45.07
C VAL A 257 25.67 -43.76 45.15
N CYS A 258 25.73 -42.60 45.80
CA CYS A 258 24.62 -41.66 45.86
C CYS A 258 24.60 -40.66 44.68
N ALA A 259 25.77 -40.18 44.24
CA ALA A 259 25.87 -39.12 43.24
C ALA A 259 25.49 -39.58 41.83
N VAL A 260 25.92 -40.78 41.42
CA VAL A 260 25.65 -41.29 40.07
C VAL A 260 24.15 -41.53 39.85
N PRO A 261 23.41 -42.26 40.72
CA PRO A 261 21.99 -42.49 40.51
C PRO A 261 21.15 -41.20 40.55
N LEU A 262 21.50 -40.26 41.44
CA LEU A 262 20.79 -38.99 41.55
C LEU A 262 20.95 -38.15 40.28
N THR A 263 22.15 -38.11 39.71
CA THR A 263 22.42 -37.41 38.43
C THR A 263 21.74 -38.10 37.25
N CYS A 264 21.73 -39.45 37.22
CA CYS A 264 20.96 -40.20 36.22
C CYS A 264 19.46 -39.92 36.33
N LEU A 265 18.93 -39.82 37.55
CA LEU A 265 17.51 -39.54 37.80
C LEU A 265 17.13 -38.13 37.32
N THR A 266 17.93 -37.10 37.62
CA THR A 266 17.64 -35.72 37.18
C THR A 266 17.64 -35.59 35.66
N LEU A 267 18.61 -36.22 34.98
CA LEU A 267 18.68 -36.25 33.52
C LEU A 267 17.53 -37.07 32.90
N ALA A 268 17.18 -38.22 33.50
CA ALA A 268 16.08 -39.07 33.05
C ALA A 268 14.73 -38.33 33.13
N VAL A 269 14.46 -37.61 34.22
CA VAL A 269 13.25 -36.80 34.40
C VAL A 269 13.17 -35.66 33.38
N TRP A 270 14.29 -34.96 33.13
CA TRP A 270 14.32 -33.89 32.12
C TRP A 270 14.08 -34.42 30.71
N HIS A 271 14.72 -35.53 30.35
CA HIS A 271 14.56 -36.16 29.06
C HIS A 271 13.13 -36.70 28.86
N TRP A 272 12.53 -37.30 29.89
CA TRP A 272 11.11 -37.66 29.87
C TRP A 272 10.22 -36.43 29.65
N ARG A 273 10.40 -35.36 30.44
CA ARG A 273 9.62 -34.12 30.34
C ARG A 273 9.71 -33.48 28.95
N GLN A 274 10.86 -33.49 28.30
CA GLN A 274 10.98 -32.98 26.94
C GLN A 274 10.25 -33.85 25.91
N ARG A 275 10.34 -35.17 26.02
CA ARG A 275 9.61 -36.08 25.10
C ARG A 275 8.09 -35.96 25.24
N THR A 276 7.61 -35.81 26.47
CA THR A 276 6.16 -35.65 26.75
C THR A 276 5.65 -34.24 26.45
N GLY A 277 6.46 -33.20 26.69
CA GLY A 277 6.12 -31.82 26.34
C GLY A 277 6.00 -31.57 24.83
N GLY A 278 6.80 -32.25 24.01
CA GLY A 278 6.69 -32.20 22.54
C GLY A 278 5.38 -32.81 22.00
N ALA A 279 4.86 -33.84 22.66
CA ALA A 279 3.61 -34.49 22.28
C ALA A 279 2.37 -33.63 22.59
N LEU A 280 2.39 -32.86 23.69
CA LEU A 280 1.26 -32.01 24.11
C LEU A 280 1.15 -30.73 23.26
N VAL A 281 2.26 -30.14 22.82
CA VAL A 281 2.25 -28.94 21.95
C VAL A 281 1.85 -29.27 20.51
N GLY A 282 2.27 -30.43 19.98
CA GLY A 282 1.86 -30.88 18.63
C GLY A 282 0.36 -31.14 18.49
N ILE A 283 -0.30 -31.60 19.56
CA ILE A 283 -1.76 -31.80 19.60
C ILE A 283 -2.51 -30.45 19.63
N SER A 284 -1.91 -29.40 20.20
CA SER A 284 -2.55 -28.07 20.28
C SER A 284 -2.47 -27.26 18.99
N ILE A 285 -1.48 -27.50 18.11
CA ILE A 285 -1.35 -26.80 16.81
C ILE A 285 -2.17 -27.48 15.70
N ALA A 286 -2.54 -28.75 15.86
CA ALA A 286 -3.35 -29.49 14.88
C ALA A 286 -4.87 -29.19 14.92
N ARG A 287 -5.33 -28.17 15.65
CA ARG A 287 -6.69 -27.63 15.53
C ARG A 287 -6.70 -26.14 15.18
N PRO A 288 -6.67 -25.77 13.89
CA PRO A 288 -7.33 -24.59 13.40
C PRO A 288 -8.64 -24.97 12.68
N ALA A 289 -9.75 -24.50 13.26
CA ALA A 289 -10.98 -24.07 12.60
C ALA A 289 -11.44 -24.77 11.30
N GLU A 290 -12.21 -25.85 11.42
CA GLU A 290 -13.19 -26.25 10.41
C GLU A 290 -14.47 -26.70 11.11
N THR A 291 -15.32 -25.76 11.52
CA THR A 291 -16.79 -25.95 11.61
C THR A 291 -17.49 -24.65 11.98
N GLU A 292 -17.49 -23.66 11.09
CA GLU A 292 -18.50 -22.59 11.13
C GLU A 292 -18.66 -21.90 9.77
N ALA A 293 -18.96 -22.68 8.74
CA ALA A 293 -19.40 -22.16 7.44
C ALA A 293 -20.31 -23.17 6.72
N ASN A 294 -21.39 -23.61 7.37
CA ASN A 294 -22.51 -24.23 6.65
C ASN A 294 -23.84 -24.00 7.37
N SER A 295 -24.26 -22.74 7.48
CA SER A 295 -25.63 -22.40 7.91
C SER A 295 -26.10 -21.03 7.40
N ARG A 296 -25.51 -20.51 6.32
CA ARG A 296 -25.90 -19.21 5.75
C ARG A 296 -25.96 -19.23 4.21
N SER A 297 -26.51 -20.30 3.64
CA SER A 297 -26.96 -20.31 2.24
C SER A 297 -28.28 -21.06 2.09
N GLU A 298 -29.25 -20.78 2.97
CA GLU A 298 -30.64 -21.09 2.68
C GLU A 298 -31.51 -20.11 3.45
N LYS A 299 -32.50 -19.54 2.74
CA LYS A 299 -33.45 -18.50 3.16
C LYS A 299 -32.94 -17.06 2.94
N LEU A 300 -33.37 -16.45 1.83
CA LEU A 300 -34.62 -15.68 1.83
C LEU A 300 -35.17 -15.54 0.39
N PRO A 301 -36.48 -15.28 0.23
CA PRO A 301 -37.22 -15.27 -1.04
C PRO A 301 -36.95 -14.05 -1.92
#